data_AF-A0A1J5QAW9-F1
#
_entry.id   AF-A0A1J5QAW9-F1
#
_cell.length_a   1.000
_cell.length_b   1.000
_cell.length_c   1.000
_cell.angle_alpha   90.00
_cell.angle_beta   90.00
_cell.angle_gamma   90.00
#
_symmetry.space_group_name_H-M   'P 1'
#
loop_
_entity.id
_entity.type
_entity.pdbx_description
1 polymer ?
#
loop_
_entity_poly.entity_id
_entity_poly.type
_entity_poly.pdbx_seq_one_letter_code
_entity_poly.pdbx_strand_id
1 'polypeptide(L)'
;MRQVQRGGGDANLIALDLAACDAYAEAPQRAAQVRARCALLLGEHDRMTPPSAAQSLQQALPQPQLTLFDSGHDLMAEVPQPLAGALRELLAQTQAWDVVSFDDEKQAPSGFGQLARAW
;
A
#
# COMPACT_ATOMS: atom_id res chain seq x y z
N MET A 1 -21.49 8.37 -9.48
CA MET A 1 -20.29 9.17 -9.85
C MET A 1 -20.48 10.69 -9.78
N ARG A 2 -21.63 11.27 -10.16
CA ARG A 2 -21.86 12.74 -10.08
C ARG A 2 -21.79 13.38 -8.67
N GLN A 3 -21.89 12.60 -7.59
CA GLN A 3 -21.85 13.14 -6.23
C GLN A 3 -20.43 13.35 -5.68
N VAL A 4 -19.42 12.63 -6.17
CA VAL A 4 -18.04 12.73 -5.66
C VAL A 4 -17.28 13.93 -6.29
N GLN A 5 -17.73 14.43 -7.44
CA GLN A 5 -17.09 15.53 -8.17
C GLN A 5 -17.56 16.94 -7.74
N ARG A 6 -18.37 17.06 -6.67
CA ARG A 6 -19.03 18.33 -6.31
C ARG A 6 -18.21 19.25 -5.39
N GLY A 7 -16.92 18.96 -5.16
CA GLY A 7 -16.13 19.63 -4.14
C GLY A 7 -14.70 20.00 -4.52
N GLY A 8 -14.46 20.72 -5.62
CA GLY A 8 -13.19 21.44 -5.80
C GLY A 8 -12.79 21.75 -7.24
N GLY A 9 -12.75 23.05 -7.59
CA GLY A 9 -12.03 23.63 -8.73
C GLY A 9 -12.44 23.19 -10.15
N ASP A 10 -12.00 23.94 -11.17
CA ASP A 10 -12.27 23.68 -12.60
C ASP A 10 -11.67 22.35 -13.14
N ALA A 11 -10.97 21.59 -12.29
CA ALA A 11 -10.34 20.32 -12.65
C ALA A 11 -11.01 19.13 -11.95
N ASN A 12 -11.37 18.11 -12.72
CA ASN A 12 -11.92 16.86 -12.19
C ASN A 12 -10.80 16.06 -11.51
N LEU A 13 -10.63 16.25 -10.19
CA LEU A 13 -9.56 15.63 -9.39
C LEU A 13 -9.47 14.11 -9.59
N ILE A 14 -10.62 13.41 -9.64
CA ILE A 14 -10.65 11.96 -9.90
C ILE A 14 -10.05 11.61 -11.26
N ALA A 15 -10.35 12.40 -12.29
CA ALA A 15 -9.81 12.16 -13.62
C ALA A 15 -8.29 12.40 -13.67
N LEU A 16 -7.81 13.41 -12.95
CA LEU A 16 -6.38 13.69 -12.83
C LEU A 16 -5.66 12.57 -12.06
N ASP A 17 -6.22 12.11 -10.94
CA ASP A 17 -5.64 11.03 -10.13
C ASP A 17 -5.55 9.73 -10.92
N LEU A 18 -6.62 9.34 -11.63
CA LEU A 18 -6.61 8.15 -12.47
C LEU A 18 -5.65 8.26 -13.66
N ALA A 19 -5.53 9.44 -14.27
CA ALA A 19 -4.57 9.67 -15.35
C ALA A 19 -3.11 9.59 -14.84
N ALA A 20 -2.84 10.07 -13.63
CA ALA A 20 -1.52 9.94 -13.01
C ALA A 20 -1.18 8.46 -12.72
N CYS A 21 -2.15 7.68 -12.22
CA CYS A 21 -1.98 6.24 -12.03
C CYS A 21 -1.72 5.50 -13.35
N ASP A 22 -2.48 5.81 -14.41
CA ASP A 22 -2.32 5.20 -15.73
C ASP A 22 -0.96 5.52 -16.37
N ALA A 23 -0.48 6.76 -16.21
CA ALA A 23 0.81 7.19 -16.73
C ALA A 23 2.01 6.54 -16.02
N TYR A 24 1.83 5.95 -14.83
CA TYR A 24 2.92 5.38 -14.04
C TYR A 24 3.36 3.99 -14.55
N ALA A 25 4.19 4.00 -15.59
CA ALA A 25 4.68 2.77 -16.25
C ALA A 25 5.82 2.04 -15.52
N GLU A 26 6.46 2.70 -14.53
CA GLU A 26 7.68 2.21 -13.88
C GLU A 26 7.40 1.26 -12.68
N ALA A 27 6.13 0.95 -12.43
CA ALA A 27 5.69 0.18 -11.26
C ALA A 27 6.51 -1.12 -11.04
N PRO A 28 6.71 -2.01 -12.03
CA PRO A 28 7.50 -3.23 -11.83
C PRO A 28 8.98 -2.96 -11.49
N GLN A 29 9.61 -1.99 -12.14
CA GLN A 29 11.02 -1.64 -11.91
C GLN A 29 11.22 -1.05 -10.52
N ARG A 30 10.24 -0.31 -10.00
CA ARG A 30 10.25 0.26 -8.65
C ARG A 30 9.91 -0.80 -7.59
N ALA A 31 8.97 -1.69 -7.89
CA ALA A 31 8.63 -2.82 -7.02
C ALA A 31 9.85 -3.72 -6.77
N ALA A 32 10.68 -3.98 -7.79
CA ALA A 32 11.92 -4.75 -7.65
C ALA A 32 12.98 -4.10 -6.76
N GLN A 33 12.87 -2.79 -6.47
CA GLN A 33 13.79 -2.07 -5.58
C GLN A 33 13.33 -2.14 -4.12
N VAL A 34 12.11 -2.60 -3.85
CA VAL A 34 11.61 -2.78 -2.49
C VAL A 34 12.41 -3.87 -1.81
N ARG A 35 12.97 -3.55 -0.64
CA ARG A 35 13.71 -4.50 0.21
C ARG A 35 12.92 -4.96 1.42
N ALA A 36 11.86 -4.23 1.76
CA ALA A 36 10.95 -4.60 2.83
C ALA A 36 10.11 -5.81 2.42
N ARG A 37 9.65 -6.56 3.43
CA ARG A 37 8.67 -7.62 3.21
C ARG A 37 7.34 -7.01 2.78
N CYS A 38 6.69 -7.62 1.79
CA CYS A 38 5.43 -7.12 1.24
C CYS A 38 4.31 -8.15 1.38
N ALA A 39 3.07 -7.63 1.43
CA ALA A 39 1.87 -8.42 1.25
C ALA A 39 0.97 -7.75 0.19
N LEU A 40 0.29 -8.56 -0.59
CA LEU A 40 -0.75 -8.17 -1.53
C LEU A 40 -2.08 -8.64 -0.96
N LEU A 41 -2.94 -7.70 -0.59
CA LEU A 41 -4.25 -7.93 0.03
C LEU A 41 -5.31 -7.51 -0.97
N LEU A 42 -5.96 -8.45 -1.66
CA LEU A 42 -6.80 -8.18 -2.83
C LEU A 42 -8.21 -8.78 -2.67
N GLY A 43 -9.22 -8.13 -3.22
CA GLY A 43 -10.57 -8.67 -3.33
C GLY A 43 -10.71 -9.58 -4.54
N GLU A 44 -11.26 -10.78 -4.36
CA GLU A 44 -11.50 -11.74 -5.44
C GLU A 44 -12.45 -11.21 -6.52
N HIS A 45 -13.38 -10.34 -6.11
CA HIS A 45 -14.42 -9.77 -6.96
C HIS A 45 -14.15 -8.30 -7.33
N ASP A 46 -12.93 -7.80 -7.11
CA ASP A 46 -12.54 -6.44 -7.46
C ASP A 46 -12.59 -6.22 -8.99
N ARG A 47 -13.44 -5.28 -9.42
CA ARG A 47 -13.59 -4.89 -10.83
C ARG A 47 -12.77 -3.66 -11.21
N MET A 48 -12.31 -2.89 -10.22
CA MET A 48 -11.49 -1.70 -10.44
C MET A 48 -10.02 -2.07 -10.57
N THR A 49 -9.53 -2.96 -9.71
CA THR A 49 -8.15 -3.44 -9.69
C THR A 49 -8.13 -4.96 -9.52
N PRO A 50 -8.52 -5.73 -10.56
CA PRO A 50 -8.70 -7.18 -10.44
C PRO A 50 -7.40 -7.89 -10.05
N PRO A 51 -7.45 -9.05 -9.36
CA PRO A 51 -6.24 -9.77 -8.93
C PRO A 51 -5.24 -10.08 -10.05
N SER A 52 -5.72 -10.30 -11.28
CA SER A 52 -4.85 -10.50 -12.44
C SER A 52 -3.97 -9.28 -12.77
N ALA A 53 -4.44 -8.06 -12.48
CA ALA A 53 -3.66 -6.84 -12.69
C ALA A 53 -2.48 -6.72 -11.70
N ALA A 54 -2.52 -7.43 -10.57
CA ALA A 54 -1.43 -7.44 -9.59
C ALA A 54 -0.27 -8.39 -9.96
N GLN A 55 -0.39 -9.18 -11.03
CA GLN A 55 0.62 -10.20 -11.40
C GLN A 55 2.01 -9.61 -11.61
N SER A 56 2.12 -8.44 -12.26
CA SER A 56 3.40 -7.77 -12.51
C SER A 56 4.10 -7.36 -11.20
N LEU A 57 3.33 -6.88 -10.22
CA LEU A 57 3.83 -6.55 -8.90
C LEU A 57 4.17 -7.81 -8.09
N GLN A 58 3.34 -8.86 -8.19
CA GLN A 58 3.60 -10.13 -7.52
C GLN A 58 4.93 -10.75 -7.96
N GLN A 59 5.27 -10.63 -9.24
CA GLN A 59 6.54 -11.12 -9.80
C GLN A 59 7.73 -10.22 -9.46
N ALA A 60 7.52 -8.90 -9.36
CA ALA A 60 8.58 -7.94 -9.12
C ALA A 60 8.96 -7.80 -7.64
N LEU A 61 8.00 -7.95 -6.73
CA LEU A 61 8.24 -7.82 -5.29
C LEU A 61 9.03 -9.02 -4.73
N PRO A 62 9.85 -8.82 -3.68
CA PRO A 62 10.58 -9.91 -3.04
C PRO A 62 9.64 -10.80 -2.22
N GLN A 63 9.20 -11.92 -2.80
CA GLN A 63 8.36 -12.94 -2.16
C GLN A 63 7.13 -12.36 -1.42
N PRO A 64 6.23 -11.64 -2.13
CA PRO A 64 5.06 -11.05 -1.50
C PRO A 64 4.10 -12.16 -1.02
N GLN A 65 3.54 -11.97 0.17
CA GLN A 65 2.43 -12.79 0.66
C GLN A 65 1.13 -12.32 -0.01
N LEU A 66 0.48 -13.19 -0.79
CA LEU A 66 -0.81 -12.88 -1.41
C LEU A 66 -1.96 -13.42 -0.56
N THR A 67 -2.89 -12.56 -0.18
CA THR A 67 -4.16 -12.93 0.44
C THR A 67 -5.30 -12.42 -0.42
N LEU A 68 -6.21 -13.33 -0.75
CA LEU A 68 -7.44 -13.04 -1.45
C LEU A 68 -8.62 -13.06 -0.46
N PHE A 69 -9.48 -12.05 -0.57
CA PHE A 69 -10.69 -11.93 0.25
C PHE A 69 -11.92 -12.07 -0.65
N ASP A 70 -12.92 -12.83 -0.20
CA ASP A 70 -14.26 -12.86 -0.83
C ASP A 70 -14.96 -11.51 -0.66
N SER A 71 -14.62 -10.56 -1.54
CA SER A 71 -15.02 -9.14 -1.48
C SER A 71 -14.70 -8.42 -2.79
N GLY A 72 -15.29 -7.24 -2.97
CA GLY A 72 -15.01 -6.32 -4.06
C GLY A 72 -13.77 -5.45 -3.83
N HIS A 73 -13.87 -4.18 -4.21
CA HIS A 73 -12.75 -3.24 -4.17
C HIS A 73 -12.52 -2.63 -2.79
N ASP A 74 -13.57 -2.42 -2.00
CA ASP A 74 -13.50 -1.65 -0.76
C ASP A 74 -13.32 -2.59 0.45
N LEU A 75 -12.13 -3.19 0.54
CA LEU A 75 -11.82 -4.20 1.56
C LEU A 75 -12.08 -3.72 2.99
N MET A 76 -11.84 -2.44 3.28
CA MET A 76 -12.06 -1.87 4.61
C MET A 76 -13.55 -1.81 4.97
N ALA A 77 -14.42 -1.57 3.99
CA ALA A 77 -15.87 -1.58 4.22
C ALA A 77 -16.47 -2.99 4.15
N GLU A 78 -15.98 -3.82 3.24
CA GLU A 78 -16.57 -5.13 2.92
C GLU A 78 -16.08 -6.24 3.86
N VAL A 79 -14.79 -6.27 4.18
CA VAL A 79 -14.15 -7.31 5.03
C VAL A 79 -13.24 -6.71 6.12
N PRO A 80 -13.74 -5.80 6.97
CA PRO A 80 -12.92 -5.06 7.93
C PRO A 80 -12.13 -5.95 8.89
N GLN A 81 -12.77 -6.98 9.48
CA GLN A 81 -12.11 -7.86 10.45
C GLN A 81 -11.04 -8.75 9.80
N PRO A 82 -11.32 -9.48 8.70
CA PRO A 82 -10.28 -10.24 7.99
C PRO A 82 -9.11 -9.37 7.54
N LEU A 83 -9.38 -8.18 6.98
CA LEU A 83 -8.34 -7.25 6.55
C LEU A 83 -7.47 -6.81 7.74
N ALA A 84 -8.09 -6.42 8.85
CA ALA A 84 -7.35 -6.02 10.06
C ALA A 84 -6.50 -7.17 10.63
N GLY A 85 -6.98 -8.42 10.54
CA GLY A 85 -6.20 -9.61 10.90
C GLY A 85 -4.94 -9.75 10.05
N ALA A 86 -5.08 -9.70 8.73
CA ALA A 86 -3.95 -9.81 7.80
C ALA A 86 -2.92 -8.68 8.00
N LEU A 87 -3.37 -7.45 8.27
CA LEU A 87 -2.48 -6.34 8.59
C LEU A 87 -1.72 -6.56 9.91
N ARG A 88 -2.40 -7.07 10.96
CA ARG A 88 -1.75 -7.42 12.24
C ARG A 88 -0.70 -8.50 12.07
N GLU A 89 -1.00 -9.54 11.28
CA GLU A 89 -0.04 -10.61 11.00
C GLU A 89 1.20 -10.11 10.24
N LEU A 90 1.02 -9.20 9.27
CA LEU A 90 2.14 -8.57 8.59
C LEU A 90 3.01 -7.76 9.55
N LEU A 91 2.40 -6.96 10.42
CA LEU A 91 3.10 -6.11 11.38
C LEU A 91 3.78 -6.89 12.52
N ALA A 92 3.26 -8.06 12.89
CA ALA A 92 3.83 -8.91 13.92
C ALA A 92 5.16 -9.58 13.49
N GLN A 93 5.54 -9.51 12.22
CA GLN A 93 6.75 -10.10 11.68
C GLN A 93 7.96 -9.20 11.95
N THR A 94 8.47 -9.22 13.18
CA THR A 94 9.59 -8.39 13.66
C THR A 94 10.94 -8.68 13.01
N GLN A 95 11.06 -9.77 12.25
CA GLN A 95 12.28 -10.13 11.53
C GLN A 95 12.55 -9.22 10.31
N ALA A 96 11.61 -8.33 9.96
CA ALA A 96 11.70 -7.45 8.79
C ALA A 96 12.18 -6.02 9.14
N TRP A 97 12.37 -5.70 10.42
CA TRP A 97 12.80 -4.39 10.89
C TRP A 97 13.48 -4.48 12.25
N ASP A 98 14.66 -3.88 12.38
CA ASP A 98 15.28 -3.67 13.69
C ASP A 98 14.51 -2.56 14.40
N VAL A 99 13.84 -2.89 15.51
CA VAL A 99 13.28 -1.87 16.41
C VAL A 99 14.44 -1.23 17.14
N VAL A 100 14.91 -0.10 16.60
CA VAL A 100 15.88 0.75 17.28
C VAL A 100 15.10 1.59 18.30
N SER A 101 15.04 1.09 19.53
CA SER A 101 14.48 1.82 20.68
C SER A 101 15.62 2.31 21.56
N PHE A 102 15.47 3.50 22.13
CA PHE A 102 16.41 4.07 23.09
C PHE A 102 15.64 4.34 24.39
N ASP A 103 16.22 3.98 25.53
CA ASP A 103 15.64 4.30 26.84
C ASP A 103 15.66 5.82 27.12
N ASP A 104 16.55 6.55 26.43
CA ASP A 104 16.64 8.02 26.43
C ASP A 104 16.86 8.49 24.98
N GLU A 105 15.96 9.35 24.49
CA GLU A 105 15.99 9.93 23.15
C GLU A 105 17.30 10.70 22.86
N LYS A 106 17.99 11.19 23.90
CA LYS A 106 19.30 11.86 23.79
C LYS A 106 20.41 10.92 23.32
N GLN A 107 20.23 9.61 23.46
CA GLN A 107 21.18 8.59 23.00
C GLN A 107 20.92 8.16 21.56
N ALA A 108 19.85 8.65 20.95
CA ALA A 108 19.52 8.35 19.56
C ALA A 108 20.54 9.02 18.61
N PRO A 109 20.90 8.34 17.49
CA PRO A 109 21.80 8.91 16.50
C PRO A 109 21.19 10.14 15.85
N SER A 110 22.04 11.06 15.38
CA SER A 110 21.59 12.29 14.73
C SER A 110 20.67 11.97 13.54
N GLY A 111 19.45 12.51 13.55
CA GLY A 111 18.44 12.28 12.52
C GLY A 111 17.33 11.28 12.91
N PHE A 112 17.47 10.58 14.04
CA PHE A 112 16.39 9.75 14.58
C PHE A 112 15.17 10.61 14.97
N GLY A 113 13.96 10.15 14.63
CA GLY A 113 12.70 10.87 14.91
C GLY A 113 12.45 12.13 14.06
N GLN A 114 13.40 12.56 13.22
CA GLN A 114 13.17 13.65 12.28
C GLN A 114 12.28 13.16 11.14
N LEU A 115 11.19 13.88 10.87
CA LEU A 115 10.40 13.68 9.66
C LEU A 115 11.34 13.76 8.46
N ALA A 116 11.54 12.64 7.78
CA ALA A 116 12.20 12.63 6.48
C ALA A 116 11.50 13.68 5.61
N ARG A 117 12.29 14.52 4.91
CA ARG A 117 11.71 15.37 3.87
C ARG A 117 11.00 14.45 2.89
N ALA A 118 9.68 14.45 2.95
CA ALA A 118 8.86 13.83 1.94
C ALA A 118 9.11 14.66 0.68
N TRP A 119 9.90 14.07 -0.22
CA TRP A 119 10.14 14.49 -1.63
C TRP A 119 10.31 16.00 -1.86
#